data_AF-A0A2A4FFT4-F1
#
_entry.id   AF-A0A2A4FFT4-F1
#
_cell.length_a   1.000
_cell.length_b   1.000
_cell.length_c   1.000
_cell.angle_alpha   90.00
_cell.angle_beta   90.00
_cell.angle_gamma   90.00
#
_symmetry.space_group_name_H-M   'P 1'
#
loop_
_entity.id
_entity.type
_entity.pdbx_description
1 polymer ?
#
loop_
_entity_poly.entity_id
_entity_poly.type
_entity_poly.pdbx_seq_one_letter_code
_entity_poly.pdbx_strand_id
1 'polypeptide(L)'
;MGFGVALPNDESALEWISAGPRSAYSGVSLNCWMLKERDVSFSANVLIVARALALLRCVHRCANAERMIGLKRLIERKRLARSKRSTVGIDVLIRSLNAACMLYTKKTKCLEWGAVLVLLGFRYGHDLRLVVGVQSRPFYAHAWAELDGEVVGDESTLRDQLAVILEI
;
A
#
# COMPACT_ATOMS: atom_id res chain seq x y z
N MET A 1 -38.17 49.50 -19.53
CA MET A 1 -38.59 49.07 -18.18
C MET A 1 -37.94 47.73 -17.91
N GLY A 2 -36.77 47.73 -17.27
CA GLY A 2 -36.04 46.51 -16.91
C GLY A 2 -36.33 46.16 -15.45
N PHE A 3 -36.82 44.95 -15.20
CA PHE A 3 -36.97 44.42 -13.84
C PHE A 3 -35.62 43.85 -13.40
N GLY A 4 -34.91 44.60 -12.54
CA GLY A 4 -33.76 44.09 -11.81
C GLY A 4 -34.23 43.21 -10.65
N VAL A 5 -33.95 41.91 -10.71
CA VAL A 5 -34.11 41.01 -9.57
C VAL A 5 -32.88 41.17 -8.69
N ALA A 6 -33.03 41.84 -7.55
CA ALA A 6 -31.99 41.88 -6.52
C ALA A 6 -31.88 40.48 -5.90
N LEU A 7 -30.72 39.83 -6.08
CA LEU A 7 -30.39 38.61 -5.35
C LEU A 7 -30.13 38.98 -3.88
N PRO A 8 -30.70 38.25 -2.91
CA PRO A 8 -30.43 38.50 -1.50
C PRO A 8 -28.97 38.18 -1.19
N ASN A 9 -28.31 39.13 -0.53
CA ASN A 9 -26.92 39.06 -0.04
C ASN A 9 -26.89 38.16 1.21
N ASP A 10 -27.07 36.87 1.02
CA ASP A 10 -27.16 35.91 2.11
C ASP A 10 -25.80 35.24 2.36
N GLU A 11 -24.93 35.88 3.14
CA GLU A 11 -23.71 35.25 3.68
C GLU A 11 -24.03 34.04 4.60
N SER A 12 -25.23 33.98 5.18
CA SER A 12 -25.66 32.84 6.00
C SER A 12 -25.88 31.58 5.15
N ALA A 13 -26.09 31.74 3.84
CA ALA A 13 -26.14 30.64 2.88
C ALA A 13 -24.76 29.96 2.68
N LEU A 14 -23.67 30.67 2.90
CA LEU A 14 -22.31 30.13 2.79
C LEU A 14 -21.82 29.55 4.13
N GLU A 15 -22.35 30.05 5.25
CA GLU A 15 -22.07 29.48 6.58
C GLU A 15 -22.71 28.10 6.77
N TRP A 16 -23.93 27.81 6.25
CA TRP A 16 -24.49 26.46 6.39
C TRP A 16 -23.76 25.39 5.57
N ILE A 17 -23.17 25.76 4.42
CA ILE A 17 -22.35 24.85 3.62
C ILE A 17 -21.05 24.50 4.38
N SER A 18 -20.52 25.46 5.13
CA SER A 18 -19.29 25.29 5.92
C SER A 18 -19.51 24.73 7.32
N ALA A 19 -20.76 24.74 7.82
CA ALA A 19 -21.18 24.25 9.14
C ALA A 19 -21.89 22.88 9.11
N GLY A 20 -21.85 22.15 7.98
CA GLY A 20 -22.23 20.73 7.98
C GLY A 20 -21.43 19.96 9.05
N PRO A 21 -21.99 18.89 9.64
CA PRO A 21 -21.28 18.14 10.67
C PRO A 21 -19.91 17.78 10.13
N ARG A 22 -18.84 18.26 10.79
CA ARG A 22 -17.48 17.76 10.59
C ARG A 22 -17.49 16.31 11.06
N SER A 23 -18.03 15.42 10.22
CA SER A 23 -17.77 14.00 10.33
C SER A 23 -16.26 13.90 10.43
N ALA A 24 -15.77 13.31 11.50
CA ALA A 24 -14.36 13.00 11.63
C ALA A 24 -14.04 12.06 10.46
N TYR A 25 -13.54 12.64 9.36
CA TYR A 25 -13.13 11.87 8.20
C TYR A 25 -11.97 10.99 8.67
N SER A 26 -12.26 9.71 8.90
CA SER A 26 -11.24 8.73 9.26
C SER A 26 -10.42 8.29 8.05
N GLY A 27 -10.78 8.68 6.83
CA GLY A 27 -10.05 8.33 5.60
C GLY A 27 -8.62 8.89 5.53
N VAL A 28 -7.84 8.36 4.61
CA VAL A 28 -6.45 8.76 4.36
C VAL A 28 -6.43 10.10 3.62
N SER A 29 -5.68 11.08 4.12
CA SER A 29 -5.58 12.43 3.56
C SER A 29 -4.56 12.55 2.40
N LEU A 30 -3.61 11.62 2.30
CA LEU A 30 -2.56 11.58 1.28
C LEU A 30 -2.78 10.41 0.31
N ASN A 31 -2.94 10.73 -0.97
CA ASN A 31 -3.19 9.72 -2.02
C ASN A 31 -1.91 9.11 -2.63
N CYS A 32 -0.73 9.39 -2.06
CA CYS A 32 0.54 8.87 -2.57
C CYS A 32 1.23 8.00 -1.52
N TRP A 33 1.39 6.72 -1.85
CA TRP A 33 2.32 5.87 -1.13
C TRP A 33 3.75 6.33 -1.45
N MET A 34 4.54 6.58 -0.41
CA MET A 34 5.93 6.99 -0.52
C MET A 34 6.80 6.12 0.37
N LEU A 35 7.99 5.79 -0.15
CA LEU A 35 9.01 5.16 0.66
C LEU A 35 9.46 6.16 1.73
N LYS A 36 9.33 5.78 3.01
CA LYS A 36 9.85 6.58 4.11
C LYS A 36 11.39 6.45 4.10
N GLU A 37 12.11 7.52 3.77
CA GLU A 37 13.60 7.51 3.64
C GLU A 37 14.30 7.04 4.92
N ARG A 38 13.69 7.29 6.09
CA ARG A 38 14.15 6.81 7.40
C ARG A 38 14.21 5.29 7.55
N ASP A 39 13.58 4.54 6.65
CA ASP A 39 13.57 3.07 6.65
C ASP A 39 14.63 2.45 5.73
N VAL A 40 15.48 3.29 5.11
CA VAL A 40 16.61 2.85 4.27
C VAL A 40 17.87 2.82 5.12
N SER A 41 18.36 1.62 5.45
CA SER A 41 19.62 1.43 6.18
C SER A 41 20.71 0.85 5.28
N PHE A 42 21.92 1.40 5.40
CA PHE A 42 23.14 0.87 4.77
C PHE A 42 23.60 -0.48 5.35
N SER A 43 23.03 -0.92 6.48
CA SER A 43 23.27 -2.26 7.05
C SER A 43 22.33 -3.35 6.51
N ALA A 44 21.56 -3.08 5.46
CA ALA A 44 20.66 -4.05 4.85
C ALA A 44 21.42 -5.30 4.37
N ASN A 45 20.85 -6.48 4.61
CA ASN A 45 21.48 -7.73 4.23
C ASN A 45 21.49 -7.84 2.68
N VAL A 46 22.69 -7.76 2.09
CA VAL A 46 22.90 -7.73 0.63
C VAL A 46 22.21 -8.89 -0.08
N LEU A 47 22.18 -10.08 0.52
CA LEU A 47 21.52 -11.24 -0.07
C LEU A 47 19.99 -11.08 -0.10
N ILE A 48 19.41 -10.46 0.94
CA ILE A 48 17.97 -10.16 0.97
C ILE A 48 17.66 -9.04 -0.04
N VAL A 49 18.50 -8.01 -0.13
CA VAL A 49 18.36 -6.93 -1.13
C VAL A 49 18.42 -7.48 -2.56
N ALA A 50 19.39 -8.34 -2.88
CA ALA A 50 19.50 -8.96 -4.20
C ALA A 50 18.26 -9.81 -4.54
N ARG A 51 17.71 -10.53 -3.54
CA ARG A 51 16.46 -11.29 -3.70
C ARG A 51 15.25 -10.38 -3.88
N ALA A 52 15.16 -9.29 -3.12
CA ALA A 52 14.13 -8.28 -3.26
C ALA A 52 14.15 -7.65 -4.66
N LEU A 53 15.33 -7.33 -5.21
CA LEU A 53 15.50 -6.86 -6.58
C LEU A 53 15.02 -7.88 -7.63
N ALA A 54 15.34 -9.16 -7.44
CA ALA A 54 14.87 -10.22 -8.34
C ALA A 54 13.34 -10.37 -8.28
N LEU A 55 12.75 -10.29 -7.08
CA LEU A 55 11.31 -10.32 -6.89
C LEU A 55 10.62 -9.08 -7.48
N LEU A 56 11.16 -7.88 -7.29
CA LEU A 56 10.66 -6.64 -7.90
C LEU A 56 10.57 -6.78 -9.42
N ARG A 57 11.64 -7.29 -10.06
CA ARG A 57 11.62 -7.57 -11.50
C ARG A 57 10.53 -8.58 -11.89
N CYS A 58 10.38 -9.65 -11.12
CA CYS A 58 9.37 -10.68 -11.38
C CYS A 58 7.94 -10.13 -11.22
N VAL A 59 7.67 -9.45 -10.12
CA VAL A 59 6.38 -8.83 -9.78
C VAL A 59 6.03 -7.75 -10.79
N HIS A 60 6.96 -6.85 -11.15
CA HIS A 60 6.69 -5.85 -12.19
C HIS A 60 6.37 -6.49 -13.55
N ARG A 61 7.09 -7.55 -13.94
CA ARG A 61 6.78 -8.25 -15.20
C ARG A 61 5.40 -8.90 -15.15
N CYS A 62 5.07 -9.56 -14.04
CA CYS A 62 3.78 -10.21 -13.83
C CYS A 62 2.64 -9.19 -13.79
N ALA A 63 2.79 -8.10 -13.04
CA ALA A 63 1.80 -7.02 -12.96
C ALA A 63 1.58 -6.33 -14.32
N ASN A 64 2.62 -6.19 -15.14
CA ASN A 64 2.47 -5.60 -16.48
C ASN A 64 1.81 -6.55 -17.49
N ALA A 65 2.08 -7.87 -17.40
CA ALA A 65 1.55 -8.85 -18.34
C ALA A 65 0.12 -9.33 -17.96
N GLU A 66 -0.12 -9.62 -16.69
CA GLU A 66 -1.33 -10.29 -16.19
C GLU A 66 -2.10 -9.47 -15.14
N ARG A 67 -1.65 -8.25 -14.85
CA ARG A 67 -2.27 -7.35 -13.86
C ARG A 67 -2.41 -8.02 -12.49
N MET A 68 -3.46 -7.68 -11.75
CA MET A 68 -3.74 -8.22 -10.42
C MET A 68 -3.91 -9.75 -10.43
N ILE A 69 -4.50 -10.31 -11.49
CA ILE A 69 -4.76 -11.75 -11.59
C ILE A 69 -3.44 -12.53 -11.56
N GLY A 70 -2.43 -12.04 -12.28
CA GLY A 70 -1.09 -12.63 -12.24
C GLY A 70 -0.48 -12.61 -10.85
N LEU A 71 -0.58 -11.46 -10.15
CA LEU A 71 -0.05 -11.32 -8.80
C LEU A 71 -0.75 -12.27 -7.82
N LYS A 72 -2.08 -12.37 -7.88
CA LYS A 72 -2.86 -13.32 -7.07
C LYS A 72 -2.37 -14.75 -7.27
N ARG A 73 -2.28 -15.20 -8.53
CA ARG A 73 -1.78 -16.54 -8.86
C ARG A 73 -0.34 -16.74 -8.38
N LEU A 74 0.52 -15.75 -8.52
CA LEU A 74 1.92 -15.81 -8.09
C LEU A 74 2.02 -15.97 -6.57
N ILE A 75 1.26 -15.18 -5.81
CA ILE A 75 1.23 -15.22 -4.34
C ILE A 75 0.71 -16.57 -3.87
N GLU A 76 -0.45 -17.03 -4.39
CA GLU A 76 -1.05 -18.32 -4.02
C GLU A 76 -0.09 -19.49 -4.29
N ARG A 77 0.52 -19.54 -5.48
CA ARG A 77 1.49 -20.60 -5.83
C ARG A 77 2.69 -20.59 -4.89
N LYS A 78 3.21 -19.41 -4.55
CA LYS A 78 4.37 -19.27 -3.67
C LYS A 78 4.03 -19.57 -2.21
N ARG A 79 2.80 -19.26 -1.78
CA ARG A 79 2.28 -19.63 -0.46
C ARG A 79 2.21 -21.14 -0.32
N LEU A 80 1.69 -21.85 -1.32
CA LEU A 80 1.62 -23.32 -1.32
C LEU A 80 3.01 -23.97 -1.38
N ALA A 81 3.93 -23.38 -2.15
CA ALA A 81 5.31 -23.87 -2.26
C ALA A 81 6.24 -23.40 -1.12
N ARG A 82 5.70 -22.77 -0.07
CA ARG A 82 6.53 -22.24 1.02
C ARG A 82 7.13 -23.40 1.83
N SER A 83 8.38 -23.22 2.19
CA SER A 83 9.09 -24.12 3.10
C SER A 83 9.63 -23.28 4.26
N LYS A 84 9.53 -23.80 5.49
CA LYS A 84 10.05 -23.13 6.69
C LYS A 84 11.58 -22.99 6.56
N ARG A 85 12.03 -21.83 6.12
CA ARG A 85 13.45 -21.42 6.18
C ARG A 85 13.70 -20.65 7.48
N SER A 86 14.98 -20.35 7.72
CA SER A 86 15.45 -19.44 8.77
C SER A 86 14.56 -18.20 8.87
N THR A 87 13.97 -17.99 10.05
CA THR A 87 13.18 -16.81 10.35
C THR A 87 14.10 -15.59 10.44
N VAL A 88 13.80 -14.57 9.64
CA VAL A 88 14.46 -13.26 9.68
C VAL A 88 13.42 -12.24 10.15
N GLY A 89 13.81 -11.26 10.97
CA GLY A 89 12.90 -10.21 11.43
C GLY A 89 12.21 -9.49 10.27
N ILE A 90 10.91 -9.20 10.41
CA ILE A 90 10.11 -8.55 9.37
C ILE A 90 10.63 -7.14 9.05
N ASP A 91 11.15 -6.45 10.06
CA ASP A 91 11.82 -5.15 9.95
C ASP A 91 13.03 -5.22 9.01
N VAL A 92 13.82 -6.30 9.07
CA VAL A 92 14.97 -6.51 8.18
C VAL A 92 14.49 -6.73 6.74
N LEU A 93 13.37 -7.41 6.54
CA LEU A 93 12.79 -7.60 5.21
C LEU A 93 12.31 -6.27 4.61
N ILE A 94 11.61 -5.45 5.40
CA ILE A 94 11.15 -4.11 5.01
C ILE A 94 12.34 -3.23 4.62
N ARG A 95 13.36 -3.11 5.49
CA ARG A 95 14.56 -2.29 5.19
C ARG A 95 15.28 -2.77 3.93
N SER A 96 15.39 -4.09 3.75
CA SER A 96 16.05 -4.67 2.57
C SER A 96 15.25 -4.45 1.29
N LEU A 97 13.91 -4.52 1.36
CA LEU A 97 13.03 -4.21 0.24
C LEU A 97 13.10 -2.71 -0.10
N ASN A 98 13.12 -1.84 0.90
CA ASN A 98 13.24 -0.40 0.71
C ASN A 98 14.57 -0.03 0.04
N ALA A 99 15.68 -0.62 0.49
CA ALA A 99 16.97 -0.48 -0.18
C ALA A 99 16.94 -1.01 -1.63
N ALA A 100 16.27 -2.14 -1.88
CA ALA A 100 16.09 -2.66 -3.23
C ALA A 100 15.28 -1.71 -4.12
N CYS A 101 14.22 -1.08 -3.60
CA CYS A 101 13.44 -0.08 -4.34
C CYS A 101 14.26 1.14 -4.73
N MET A 102 15.20 1.60 -3.88
CA MET A 102 16.12 2.70 -4.22
C MET A 102 17.11 2.33 -5.34
N LEU A 103 17.55 1.07 -5.38
CA LEU A 103 18.43 0.55 -6.43
C LEU A 103 17.68 0.18 -7.72
N TYR A 104 16.36 0.08 -7.66
CA TYR A 104 15.56 -0.38 -8.77
C TYR A 104 15.15 0.78 -9.69
N THR A 105 15.46 0.65 -10.98
CA THR A 105 15.28 1.75 -11.95
C THR A 105 13.83 2.10 -12.25
N LYS A 106 12.87 1.24 -11.90
CA LYS A 106 11.45 1.48 -12.12
C LYS A 106 10.78 1.94 -10.82
N LYS A 107 9.91 2.96 -10.93
CA LYS A 107 9.05 3.37 -9.82
C LYS A 107 8.21 2.19 -9.36
N THR A 108 8.36 1.82 -8.09
CA THR A 108 7.60 0.74 -7.44
C THR A 108 6.34 1.35 -6.84
N LYS A 109 5.16 0.80 -7.17
CA LYS A 109 3.87 1.21 -6.60
C LYS A 109 3.54 0.36 -5.37
N CYS A 110 2.57 0.81 -4.56
CA CYS A 110 2.12 0.11 -3.36
C CYS A 110 1.79 -1.37 -3.60
N LEU A 111 1.09 -1.67 -4.70
CA LEU A 111 0.74 -3.05 -5.07
C LEU A 111 1.97 -3.94 -5.30
N GLU A 112 2.96 -3.44 -6.06
CA GLU A 112 4.17 -4.19 -6.38
C GLU A 112 5.03 -4.36 -5.13
N TRP A 113 5.13 -3.31 -4.30
CA TRP A 113 5.87 -3.33 -3.06
C TRP A 113 5.26 -4.33 -2.06
N GLY A 114 3.95 -4.25 -1.80
CA GLY A 114 3.25 -5.14 -0.89
C GLY A 114 3.34 -6.60 -1.35
N ALA A 115 3.18 -6.85 -2.67
CA ALA A 115 3.34 -8.19 -3.23
C ALA A 115 4.76 -8.74 -3.02
N VAL A 116 5.80 -7.93 -3.23
CA VAL A 116 7.18 -8.38 -2.97
C VAL A 116 7.42 -8.65 -1.49
N LEU A 117 6.89 -7.82 -0.59
CA LEU A 117 7.02 -8.05 0.85
C LEU A 117 6.37 -9.36 1.29
N VAL A 118 5.17 -9.66 0.78
CA VAL A 118 4.49 -10.95 1.02
C VAL A 118 5.31 -12.13 0.52
N LEU A 119 5.86 -12.04 -0.69
CA LEU A 119 6.69 -13.10 -1.27
C LEU A 119 8.02 -13.30 -0.52
N LEU A 120 8.63 -12.21 -0.03
CA LEU A 120 9.80 -12.29 0.86
C LEU A 120 9.41 -12.94 2.19
N GLY A 121 8.27 -12.54 2.75
CA GLY A 121 7.70 -13.11 3.96
C GLY A 121 7.61 -14.62 3.91
N PHE A 122 6.93 -15.16 2.90
CA PHE A 122 6.80 -16.61 2.71
C PHE A 122 8.16 -17.32 2.67
N ARG A 123 9.17 -16.66 2.13
CA ARG A 123 10.52 -17.21 2.04
C ARG A 123 11.23 -17.26 3.38
N TYR A 124 10.92 -16.35 4.31
CA TYR A 124 11.57 -16.22 5.62
C TYR A 124 10.63 -16.57 6.78
N GLY A 125 9.60 -17.38 6.52
CA GLY A 125 8.76 -17.98 7.54
C GLY A 125 7.57 -17.14 8.02
N HIS A 126 7.29 -16.00 7.37
CA HIS A 126 6.15 -15.14 7.70
C HIS A 126 4.99 -15.41 6.76
N ASP A 127 3.78 -15.56 7.31
CA ASP A 127 2.56 -15.78 6.53
C ASP A 127 1.83 -14.46 6.27
N LEU A 128 2.47 -13.56 5.53
CA LEU A 128 1.84 -12.28 5.20
C LEU A 128 0.70 -12.44 4.19
N ARG A 129 -0.26 -11.53 4.28
CA ARG A 129 -1.35 -11.37 3.32
C ARG A 129 -1.18 -10.07 2.56
N LEU A 130 -1.51 -10.09 1.27
CA LEU A 130 -1.64 -8.86 0.50
C LEU A 130 -3.09 -8.37 0.63
N VAL A 131 -3.27 -7.14 1.10
CA VAL A 131 -4.58 -6.53 1.28
C VAL A 131 -4.70 -5.31 0.36
N VAL A 132 -5.87 -5.15 -0.26
CA VAL A 132 -6.21 -3.96 -1.05
C VAL A 132 -7.47 -3.33 -0.47
N GLY A 133 -7.36 -2.04 -0.16
CA GLY A 133 -8.44 -1.23 0.37
C GLY A 133 -8.73 -0.01 -0.49
N VAL A 134 -9.95 0.50 -0.37
CA VAL A 134 -10.42 1.69 -1.08
C VAL A 134 -11.18 2.63 -0.17
N GLN A 135 -11.16 3.92 -0.49
CA GLN A 135 -12.08 4.93 0.01
C GLN A 135 -12.73 5.67 -1.16
N SER A 136 -13.93 6.18 -0.96
CA SER A 136 -14.73 6.81 -2.02
C SER A 136 -14.52 8.32 -2.16
N ARG A 137 -14.17 9.03 -1.08
CA ARG A 137 -14.04 10.50 -1.06
C ARG A 137 -12.86 10.98 -0.19
N PRO A 138 -11.82 11.60 -0.78
CA PRO A 138 -11.47 11.51 -2.21
C PRO A 138 -11.20 10.04 -2.59
N PHE A 139 -11.46 9.64 -3.85
CA PHE A 139 -11.18 8.27 -4.25
C PHE A 139 -9.70 7.94 -4.10
N TYR A 140 -9.41 6.88 -3.36
CA TYR A 140 -8.06 6.39 -3.15
C TYR A 140 -8.10 4.88 -3.00
N ALA A 141 -7.17 4.21 -3.66
CA ALA A 141 -6.99 2.77 -3.62
C ALA A 141 -5.55 2.47 -3.23
N HIS A 142 -5.37 1.60 -2.24
CA HIS A 142 -4.06 1.29 -1.69
C HIS A 142 -3.92 -0.20 -1.43
N ALA A 143 -2.68 -0.66 -1.47
CA ALA A 143 -2.33 -2.05 -1.21
C ALA A 143 -1.21 -2.11 -0.18
N TRP A 144 -1.39 -2.93 0.85
CA TRP A 144 -0.43 -3.12 1.94
C TRP A 144 -0.27 -4.61 2.26
N ALA A 145 0.74 -4.93 3.06
CA ALA A 145 0.94 -6.28 3.57
C ALA A 145 0.47 -6.34 5.03
N GLU A 146 -0.12 -7.46 5.43
CA GLU A 146 -0.50 -7.73 6.82
C GLU A 146 0.13 -9.01 7.33
N LEU A 147 0.48 -9.03 8.62
CA LEU A 147 0.89 -10.22 9.36
C LEU A 147 0.00 -10.33 10.59
N ASP A 148 -0.68 -11.46 10.76
CA ASP A 148 -1.59 -11.72 11.87
C ASP A 148 -2.68 -10.65 12.09
N GLY A 149 -3.10 -9.99 11.00
CA GLY A 149 -4.13 -8.93 11.00
C GLY A 149 -3.58 -7.51 11.20
N GLU A 150 -2.28 -7.37 11.45
CA GLU A 150 -1.61 -6.08 11.63
C GLU A 150 -0.93 -5.61 10.35
N VAL A 151 -1.05 -4.31 10.04
CA VAL A 151 -0.39 -3.72 8.87
C VAL A 151 1.12 -3.69 9.06
N VAL A 152 1.86 -4.15 8.05
CA VAL A 152 3.31 -4.29 8.09
C VAL A 152 4.00 -3.41 7.06
N GLY A 153 4.92 -2.57 7.54
CA GLY A 153 5.76 -1.71 6.71
C GLY A 153 5.01 -0.59 6.00
N ASP A 154 3.80 -0.27 6.49
CA ASP A 154 2.98 0.86 6.10
C ASP A 154 2.29 1.44 7.34
N GLU A 155 1.38 2.40 7.18
CA GLU A 155 0.65 3.02 8.28
C GLU A 155 -0.33 2.04 8.96
N SER A 156 -0.25 1.89 10.29
CA SER A 156 -1.04 0.91 11.03
C SER A 156 -2.55 1.13 10.95
N THR A 157 -2.98 2.37 10.71
CA THR A 157 -4.39 2.76 10.63
C THR A 157 -5.06 2.34 9.32
N LEU A 158 -4.32 1.91 8.29
CA LEU A 158 -4.89 1.69 6.95
C LEU A 158 -6.09 0.76 6.94
N ARG A 159 -6.09 -0.29 7.78
CA ARG A 159 -7.17 -1.26 7.89
C ARG A 159 -8.47 -0.64 8.42
N ASP A 160 -8.38 0.36 9.29
CA ASP A 160 -9.53 1.08 9.86
C ASP A 160 -10.04 2.19 8.94
N GLN A 161 -9.17 2.72 8.08
CA GLN A 161 -9.44 3.88 7.24
C GLN A 161 -9.97 3.51 5.85
N LEU A 162 -9.61 2.33 5.34
CA LEU A 162 -9.94 1.88 4.00
C LEU A 162 -10.87 0.66 4.03
N ALA A 163 -11.88 0.65 3.18
CA ALA A 163 -12.72 -0.53 2.98
C ALA A 163 -11.94 -1.60 2.21
N VAL A 164 -11.67 -2.73 2.86
CA VAL A 164 -10.97 -3.86 2.24
C VAL A 164 -11.85 -4.51 1.17
N ILE A 165 -11.30 -4.63 -0.04
CA ILE A 165 -11.98 -5.24 -1.20
C ILE A 165 -11.30 -6.53 -1.68
N LEU A 166 -10.09 -6.81 -1.20
CA LEU A 166 -9.32 -7.99 -1.58
C LEU A 166 -8.31 -8.34 -0.48
N GLU A 167 -8.26 -9.62 -0.11
CA GLU A 167 -7.21 -10.21 0.71
C GLU A 167 -6.70 -11.49 0.03
N ILE A 168 -5.39 -11.66 -0.09
CA ILE A 168 -4.74 -12.82 -0.73
C ILE A 168 -3.63 -13.37 0.16
#